data_AF-A0AAU8DKV9-F1
#
_entry.id   AF-A0AAU8DKV9-F1
#
_cell.length_a   1.000
_cell.length_b   1.000
_cell.length_c   1.000
_cell.angle_alpha   90.00
_cell.angle_beta   90.00
_cell.angle_gamma   90.00
#
_symmetry.space_group_name_H-M   'P 1'
#
loop_
_entity.id
_entity.type
_entity.pdbx_description
1 polymer ?
#
loop_
_entity_poly.entity_id
_entity_poly.type
_entity_poly.pdbx_seq_one_letter_code
_entity_poly.pdbx_strand_id
1 'polypeptide(L)'
;MCGQLSIALLEAPNDWLATLPSHLTGRRIVLATIAEAWTLRGPAFMKSPNDKSIAARVHLDGTRLPGPDEVDPETPVLVSDVVTFAEEVRLHVLDGDIRAARRYALSGRLAIAPASADALAFGKVRAAGTSARSCPWVTRRPRLKGGPQPLADDFVPVH
;
A
#
# COMPACT_ATOMS: atom_id res chain seq x y z
N MET A 1 -21.90 -13.41 21.00
CA MET A 1 -22.22 -12.34 20.02
C MET A 1 -20.97 -11.50 19.82
N CYS A 2 -20.27 -11.62 18.69
CA CYS A 2 -19.16 -10.73 18.36
C CYS A 2 -19.73 -9.62 17.47
N GLY A 3 -19.74 -8.38 17.95
CA GLY A 3 -20.33 -7.23 17.25
C GLY A 3 -19.52 -6.87 16.00
N GLN A 4 -20.21 -6.50 14.92
CA GLN A 4 -19.57 -5.94 13.72
C GLN A 4 -18.86 -4.64 14.10
N LEU A 5 -17.53 -4.68 14.11
CA LEU A 5 -16.71 -3.48 14.11
C LEU A 5 -17.05 -2.69 12.85
N SER A 6 -17.63 -1.49 12.98
CA SER A 6 -17.94 -0.58 11.86
C SER A 6 -16.66 0.06 11.31
N ILE A 7 -15.71 -0.78 10.87
CA ILE A 7 -14.39 -0.38 10.38
C ILE A 7 -14.27 -0.94 8.96
N ALA A 8 -13.95 -0.07 8.01
CA ALA A 8 -13.59 -0.46 6.65
C ALA A 8 -12.06 -0.50 6.51
N LEU A 9 -11.54 -1.47 5.73
CA LEU A 9 -10.12 -1.49 5.38
C LEU A 9 -9.85 -0.38 4.37
N LEU A 10 -8.87 0.48 4.67
CA LEU A 10 -8.37 1.44 3.71
C LEU A 10 -7.46 0.70 2.73
N GLU A 11 -7.78 0.80 1.45
CA GLU A 11 -6.94 0.28 0.37
C GLU A 11 -6.14 1.43 -0.25
N ALA A 12 -4.86 1.19 -0.54
CA ALA A 12 -4.04 2.20 -1.20
C ALA A 12 -4.43 2.32 -2.68
N PRO A 13 -4.34 3.52 -3.27
CA PRO A 13 -4.43 3.68 -4.72
C PRO A 13 -3.48 2.72 -5.47
N ASN A 14 -3.91 2.20 -6.61
CA ASN A 14 -3.14 1.20 -7.38
C ASN A 14 -1.75 1.71 -7.80
N ASP A 15 -1.63 3.02 -8.03
CA ASP A 15 -0.40 3.72 -8.44
C ASP A 15 0.48 4.17 -7.26
N TRP A 16 0.05 3.93 -6.01
CA TRP A 16 0.74 4.46 -4.83
C TRP A 16 2.23 4.12 -4.80
N LEU A 17 2.62 2.89 -5.15
CA LEU A 17 4.03 2.50 -5.21
C LEU A 17 4.80 3.16 -6.36
N ALA A 18 4.14 3.45 -7.49
CA ALA A 18 4.74 4.07 -8.67
C ALA A 18 4.93 5.59 -8.50
N THR A 19 4.16 6.21 -7.61
CA THR A 19 4.22 7.66 -7.33
C THR A 19 5.18 8.02 -6.19
N LEU A 20 5.77 7.03 -5.51
CA LEU A 20 6.79 7.27 -4.50
C LEU A 20 8.07 7.86 -5.12
N PRO A 21 8.74 8.80 -4.43
CA PRO A 21 10.05 9.28 -4.85
C PRO A 21 11.06 8.13 -5.06
N SER A 22 11.86 8.19 -6.12
CA SER A 22 12.78 7.10 -6.50
C SER A 22 13.82 6.75 -5.44
N HIS A 23 14.29 7.73 -4.66
CA HIS A 23 15.21 7.50 -3.54
C HIS A 23 14.58 6.67 -2.42
N LEU A 24 13.25 6.60 -2.38
CA LEU A 24 12.52 5.71 -1.48
C LEU A 24 12.44 4.30 -2.09
N THR A 25 12.03 4.14 -3.33
CA THR A 25 11.88 2.79 -3.90
C THR A 25 13.22 2.10 -4.14
N GLY A 26 14.28 2.87 -4.40
CA GLY A 26 15.61 2.36 -4.77
C GLY A 26 15.63 1.60 -6.10
N ARG A 27 14.52 1.63 -6.84
CA ARG A 27 14.32 0.97 -8.15
C ARG A 27 13.16 1.62 -8.89
N ARG A 28 13.09 1.39 -10.21
CA ARG A 28 11.94 1.82 -11.00
C ARG A 28 10.74 0.94 -10.70
N ILE A 29 9.60 1.57 -10.47
CA ILE A 29 8.28 0.92 -10.35
C ILE A 29 7.32 1.71 -11.22
N VAL A 30 6.58 1.02 -12.09
CA VAL A 30 5.55 1.62 -12.93
C VAL A 30 4.25 0.86 -12.75
N LEU A 31 3.14 1.59 -12.83
CA LEU A 31 1.82 1.00 -13.03
C LEU A 31 1.58 0.93 -14.54
N ALA A 32 1.20 -0.24 -15.03
CA ALA A 32 0.88 -0.51 -16.42
C ALA A 32 -0.39 -1.36 -16.50
N THR A 33 -0.98 -1.48 -17.68
CA THR A 33 -2.00 -2.50 -17.94
C THR A 33 -1.35 -3.85 -18.18
N ILE A 34 -2.09 -4.95 -18.00
CA ILE A 34 -1.54 -6.27 -18.33
C ILE A 34 -1.27 -6.41 -19.83
N ALA A 35 -2.06 -5.73 -20.67
CA ALA A 35 -1.83 -5.64 -22.11
C ALA A 35 -0.47 -5.05 -22.46
N GLU A 36 -0.09 -3.95 -21.82
CA GLU A 36 1.24 -3.36 -21.97
C GLU A 36 2.32 -4.30 -21.45
N ALA A 37 2.08 -4.97 -20.33
CA ALA A 37 3.03 -5.89 -19.71
C ALA A 37 3.32 -7.13 -20.58
N TRP A 38 2.36 -7.63 -21.36
CA TRP A 38 2.59 -8.72 -22.33
C TRP A 38 3.66 -8.39 -23.37
N THR A 39 3.87 -7.10 -23.68
CA THR A 39 4.86 -6.66 -24.66
C THR A 39 6.30 -6.73 -24.16
N LEU A 40 6.51 -6.88 -22.84
CA LEU A 40 7.82 -6.90 -22.22
C LEU A 40 8.62 -8.13 -22.66
N ARG A 41 9.85 -7.91 -23.14
CA ARG A 41 10.74 -8.97 -23.67
C ARG A 41 11.87 -9.35 -22.72
N GLY A 42 12.00 -8.64 -21.60
CA GLY A 42 13.04 -8.86 -20.61
C GLY A 42 12.46 -9.17 -19.22
N PRO A 43 13.31 -9.65 -18.30
CA PRO A 43 12.86 -10.03 -16.98
C PRO A 43 12.41 -8.82 -16.16
N ALA A 44 11.28 -8.95 -15.48
CA ALA A 44 10.78 -7.95 -14.56
C ALA A 44 10.03 -8.61 -13.39
N PHE A 45 10.02 -7.93 -12.24
CA PHE A 45 9.16 -8.32 -11.14
C PHE A 45 7.77 -7.74 -11.37
N MET A 46 6.74 -8.59 -11.37
CA MET A 46 5.37 -8.20 -11.69
C MET A 46 4.44 -8.69 -10.59
N LYS A 47 3.43 -7.87 -10.26
CA LYS A 47 2.35 -8.24 -9.33
C LYS A 47 1.12 -7.38 -9.56
N SER A 48 -0.04 -7.86 -9.12
CA SER A 48 -1.21 -7.01 -8.94
C SER A 48 -0.93 -5.94 -7.85
N PRO A 49 -1.51 -4.73 -7.94
CA PRO A 49 -1.36 -3.71 -6.91
C PRO A 49 -1.77 -4.20 -5.52
N ASN A 50 -3.00 -4.69 -5.38
CA ASN A 50 -3.61 -5.01 -4.08
C ASN A 50 -4.27 -6.40 -4.01
N ASP A 51 -4.98 -6.84 -5.07
CA ASP A 51 -5.91 -7.98 -5.04
C ASP A 51 -5.28 -9.39 -5.21
N LYS A 52 -3.95 -9.47 -5.34
CA LYS A 52 -3.16 -10.71 -5.49
C LYS A 52 -3.53 -11.59 -6.70
N SER A 53 -4.33 -11.08 -7.65
CA SER A 53 -4.73 -11.80 -8.87
C SER A 53 -3.53 -12.22 -9.73
N ILE A 54 -2.50 -11.37 -9.77
CA ILE A 54 -1.23 -11.66 -10.43
C ILE A 54 -0.17 -11.94 -9.37
N ALA A 55 0.34 -13.18 -9.39
CA ALA A 55 1.33 -13.65 -8.44
C ALA A 55 2.58 -12.76 -8.42
N ALA A 56 2.98 -12.33 -7.23
CA ALA A 56 4.15 -11.48 -7.05
C ALA A 56 5.45 -12.27 -7.24
N ARG A 57 6.02 -12.22 -8.44
CA ARG A 57 7.24 -12.95 -8.80
C ARG A 57 8.02 -12.27 -9.93
N VAL A 58 9.21 -12.79 -10.19
CA VAL A 58 9.96 -12.45 -11.40
C VAL A 58 9.41 -13.24 -12.58
N HIS A 59 9.01 -12.54 -13.63
CA HIS A 59 8.66 -13.11 -14.93
C HIS A 59 9.84 -12.87 -15.88
N LEU A 60 10.20 -13.87 -16.69
CA LEU A 60 11.31 -13.73 -17.64
C LEU A 60 10.96 -12.82 -18.83
N ASP A 61 9.66 -12.73 -19.13
CA ASP A 61 9.06 -11.89 -20.17
C ASP A 61 7.55 -11.78 -19.88
N GLY A 62 6.87 -10.94 -20.65
CA GLY A 62 5.42 -10.69 -20.54
C GLY A 62 4.55 -11.89 -20.91
N THR A 63 5.05 -12.87 -21.67
CA THR A 63 4.26 -14.03 -22.15
C THR A 63 3.90 -15.01 -21.03
N ARG A 64 4.49 -14.85 -19.84
CA ARG A 64 4.25 -15.68 -18.66
C ARG A 64 3.18 -15.13 -17.71
N LEU A 65 2.56 -14.03 -18.07
CA LEU A 65 1.37 -13.49 -17.40
C LEU A 65 0.12 -14.25 -17.87
N PRO A 66 -0.99 -14.21 -17.11
CA PRO A 66 -2.27 -14.72 -17.59
C PRO A 66 -2.62 -14.10 -18.96
N GLY A 67 -3.15 -14.92 -19.87
CA GLY A 67 -3.46 -14.49 -21.24
C GLY A 67 -4.76 -13.66 -21.33
N PRO A 68 -5.08 -13.12 -22.52
CA PRO A 68 -6.30 -12.32 -22.73
C PRO A 68 -7.60 -13.08 -22.52
N ASP A 69 -7.56 -14.42 -22.57
CA ASP A 69 -8.72 -15.28 -22.28
C ASP A 69 -8.95 -15.48 -20.77
N GLU A 70 -7.98 -15.11 -19.92
CA GLU A 70 -8.01 -15.32 -18.47
C GLU A 70 -8.25 -14.02 -17.68
N VAL A 71 -7.88 -12.87 -18.24
CA VAL A 71 -7.89 -11.58 -17.53
C VAL A 71 -8.16 -10.42 -18.48
N ASP A 72 -8.89 -9.41 -17.97
CA ASP A 72 -9.16 -8.18 -18.71
C ASP A 72 -7.84 -7.48 -19.08
N PRO A 73 -7.60 -7.15 -20.37
CA PRO A 73 -6.42 -6.41 -20.82
C PRO A 73 -6.12 -5.11 -20.07
N GLU A 74 -7.14 -4.47 -19.49
CA GLU A 74 -7.01 -3.22 -18.71
C GLU A 74 -6.66 -3.47 -17.24
N THR A 75 -6.50 -4.73 -16.83
CA THR A 75 -6.16 -5.08 -15.44
C THR A 75 -4.82 -4.45 -15.04
N PRO A 76 -4.78 -3.69 -13.93
CA PRO A 76 -3.57 -3.00 -13.50
C PRO A 76 -2.50 -3.97 -12.99
N VAL A 77 -1.25 -3.72 -13.38
CA VAL A 77 -0.06 -4.49 -12.98
C VAL A 77 1.04 -3.52 -12.56
N LEU A 78 1.65 -3.79 -11.42
CA LEU A 78 2.90 -3.14 -11.04
C LEU A 78 4.07 -3.90 -11.64
N VAL A 79 4.89 -3.20 -12.40
CA VAL A 79 6.13 -3.71 -13.00
C VAL A 79 7.31 -2.99 -12.34
N SER A 80 8.28 -3.74 -11.85
CA SER A 80 9.52 -3.16 -11.30
C SER A 80 10.77 -3.87 -11.79
N ASP A 81 11.90 -3.17 -11.65
CA ASP A 81 13.21 -3.79 -11.81
C ASP A 81 13.35 -5.00 -10.88
N VAL A 82 14.09 -6.01 -11.34
CA VAL A 82 14.45 -7.17 -10.53
C VAL A 82 15.58 -6.77 -9.59
N VAL A 83 15.36 -6.94 -8.29
CA VAL A 83 16.36 -6.64 -7.26
C VAL A 83 16.50 -7.81 -6.29
N THR A 84 17.70 -7.95 -5.75
CA THR A 84 17.97 -8.86 -4.64
C THR A 84 18.07 -8.04 -3.37
N PHE A 85 17.23 -8.35 -2.39
CA PHE A 85 17.31 -7.71 -1.08
C PHE A 85 18.44 -8.33 -0.26
N ALA A 86 19.37 -7.48 0.20
CA ALA A 86 20.36 -7.88 1.20
C ALA A 86 19.67 -8.20 2.54
N GLU A 87 18.72 -7.36 2.95
CA GLU A 87 17.87 -7.52 4.12
C GLU A 87 16.43 -7.12 3.77
N GLU A 88 15.45 -7.93 4.18
CA GLU A 88 14.04 -7.57 4.14
C GLU A 88 13.54 -7.32 5.55
N VAL A 89 13.02 -6.13 5.82
CA VAL A 89 12.50 -5.73 7.14
C VAL A 89 11.03 -5.34 7.01
N ARG A 90 10.21 -5.81 7.94
CA ARG A 90 8.81 -5.41 8.06
C ARG A 90 8.66 -4.44 9.22
N LEU A 91 8.10 -3.28 8.92
CA LEU A 91 7.81 -2.22 9.88
C LEU A 91 6.29 -2.11 10.06
N HIS A 92 5.85 -2.08 11.31
CA HIS A 92 4.46 -1.81 11.67
C HIS A 92 4.37 -0.37 12.15
N VAL A 93 3.68 0.48 11.39
CA VAL A 93 3.58 1.92 11.63
C VAL A 93 2.16 2.27 12.05
N LEU A 94 2.03 3.08 13.10
CA LEU A 94 0.76 3.64 13.56
C LEU A 94 0.97 5.13 13.84
N ASP A 95 0.14 5.97 13.24
CA ASP A 95 0.19 7.44 13.36
C ASP A 95 1.53 8.06 13.00
N GLY A 96 2.24 7.43 12.04
CA GLY A 96 3.58 7.89 11.64
C GLY A 96 4.70 7.47 12.59
N ASP A 97 4.43 6.58 13.56
CA ASP A 97 5.44 6.00 14.44
C ASP A 97 5.61 4.50 14.22
N ILE A 98 6.86 4.03 14.18
CA ILE A 98 7.18 2.59 14.13
C ILE A 98 6.88 1.98 15.51
N ARG A 99 5.88 1.09 15.56
CA ARG A 99 5.50 0.36 16.78
C ARG A 99 6.21 -0.97 16.92
N ALA A 100 6.56 -1.60 15.80
CA ALA A 100 7.31 -2.86 15.78
C ALA A 100 8.11 -3.00 14.49
N ALA A 101 9.22 -3.72 14.56
CA ALA A 101 10.07 -4.02 13.42
C ALA A 101 10.70 -5.40 13.56
N ARG A 102 10.76 -6.16 12.47
CA ARG A 102 11.46 -7.45 12.39
C ARG A 102 12.13 -7.60 11.04
N ARG A 103 13.35 -8.13 11.04
CA ARG A 103 13.92 -8.73 9.83
C ARG A 103 13.11 -9.97 9.50
N TYR A 104 12.71 -10.06 8.24
CA TYR A 104 11.99 -11.20 7.68
C TYR A 104 12.95 -12.12 6.93
N ALA A 105 13.80 -11.54 6.08
CA ALA A 105 14.74 -12.31 5.25
C ALA A 105 16.12 -11.65 5.19
N LEU A 106 17.13 -12.47 4.94
CA LEU A 106 18.50 -12.06 4.66
C LEU A 106 18.95 -12.77 3.39
N SER A 107 19.44 -12.02 2.40
CA SER A 107 19.84 -12.54 1.08
C SER A 107 18.76 -13.44 0.45
N GLY A 108 17.50 -13.01 0.51
CA GLY A 108 16.34 -13.73 -0.04
C GLY A 108 15.92 -15.00 0.73
N ARG A 109 16.55 -15.32 1.87
CA ARG A 109 16.18 -16.48 2.70
C ARG A 109 15.51 -16.04 3.98
N LEU A 110 14.46 -16.76 4.39
CA LEU A 110 13.77 -16.51 5.65
C LEU A 110 14.78 -16.53 6.81
N ALA A 111 14.87 -15.42 7.54
CA ALA A 111 15.87 -15.20 8.58
C ALA A 111 15.30 -14.24 9.63
N ILE A 112 14.29 -14.71 10.38
CA ILE A 112 13.56 -13.90 11.35
C ILE A 112 14.49 -13.46 12.48
N ALA A 113 14.61 -12.15 12.68
CA ALA A 113 15.47 -11.56 13.71
C ALA A 113 15.00 -10.12 14.06
N PRO A 114 15.58 -9.47 15.08
CA PRO A 114 15.47 -8.03 15.24
C PRO A 114 15.89 -7.28 13.96
N ALA A 115 15.22 -6.17 13.67
CA ALA A 115 15.61 -5.29 12.56
C ALA A 115 16.95 -4.61 12.85
N SER A 116 17.77 -4.41 11.81
CA SER A 116 19.00 -3.63 11.90
C SER A 116 18.73 -2.17 12.28
N ALA A 117 19.73 -1.50 12.87
CA ALA A 117 19.65 -0.08 13.22
C ALA A 117 19.42 0.79 11.97
N ASP A 118 20.06 0.44 10.86
CA ASP A 118 19.92 1.13 9.57
C ASP A 118 18.49 1.03 9.03
N ALA A 119 17.86 -0.16 9.11
CA ALA A 119 16.47 -0.33 8.71
C ALA A 119 15.49 0.49 9.57
N LEU A 120 15.76 0.60 10.87
CA LEU A 120 14.98 1.45 11.77
C LEU A 120 15.16 2.94 11.46
N ALA A 121 16.39 3.37 11.20
CA ALA A 121 16.69 4.76 10.82
C ALA A 121 16.00 5.13 9.51
N PHE A 122 16.07 4.26 8.50
CA PHE A 122 15.36 4.43 7.24
C PHE A 122 13.84 4.51 7.42
N GLY A 123 13.26 3.66 8.28
CA GLY A 123 11.83 3.70 8.58
C GLY A 123 11.37 5.02 9.19
N LYS A 124 12.18 5.64 10.06
CA LYS A 124 11.85 6.92 10.71
C LYS A 124 11.78 8.09 9.74
N VAL A 125 12.67 8.13 8.74
CA VAL A 125 12.61 9.14 7.65
C VAL A 125 11.27 9.11 6.93
N ARG A 126 10.65 7.92 6.82
CA ARG A 126 9.40 7.73 6.08
C ARG A 126 8.14 7.95 6.88
N ALA A 127 8.12 7.50 8.12
CA ALA A 127 6.93 7.60 8.95
C ALA A 127 6.54 9.08 9.18
N ALA A 128 7.53 9.99 9.17
CA ALA A 128 7.34 11.43 9.12
C ALA A 128 6.80 11.98 7.77
N GLY A 129 7.12 11.33 6.64
CA GLY A 129 6.71 11.71 5.28
C GLY A 129 5.33 11.20 4.86
N THR A 130 4.84 10.13 5.51
CA THR A 130 3.46 9.61 5.38
C THR A 130 2.50 10.26 6.36
N SER A 131 2.87 11.39 6.98
CA SER A 131 1.93 12.18 7.77
C SER A 131 0.75 12.50 6.86
N ALA A 132 -0.38 11.84 7.13
CA ALA A 132 -1.70 12.13 6.60
C ALA A 132 -2.16 13.50 7.13
N ARG A 133 -1.38 14.55 6.85
CA ARG A 133 -1.73 15.91 7.15
C ARG A 133 -2.91 16.25 6.23
N SER A 134 -4.09 16.26 6.87
CA SER A 134 -5.44 16.52 6.37
C SER A 134 -6.15 15.35 5.68
N CYS A 135 -6.53 14.35 6.48
CA CYS A 135 -7.71 13.52 6.15
C CYS A 135 -8.92 14.13 6.91
N PRO A 136 -9.82 14.90 6.26
CA PRO A 136 -10.90 15.62 6.94
C PRO A 136 -12.06 14.72 7.41
N TRP A 137 -11.95 13.40 7.24
CA TRP A 137 -13.08 12.47 7.36
C TRP A 137 -13.42 12.08 8.82
N VAL A 138 -12.61 12.48 9.81
CA VAL A 138 -12.94 12.29 11.23
C VAL A 138 -13.58 13.55 11.81
N THR A 139 -14.76 13.95 11.32
CA THR A 139 -15.64 14.84 12.11
C THR A 139 -17.15 14.61 11.95
N ARG A 140 -17.63 13.76 11.03
CA ARG A 140 -19.08 13.46 11.01
C ARG A 140 -19.39 12.26 11.88
N ARG A 141 -19.78 12.52 13.13
CA ARG A 141 -20.53 11.54 13.95
C ARG A 141 -21.72 11.02 13.11
N PRO A 142 -21.96 9.71 13.04
CA PRO A 142 -23.13 9.18 12.35
C PRO A 142 -24.40 9.69 13.04
N ARG A 143 -25.27 10.38 12.30
CA ARG A 143 -26.61 10.74 12.78
C ARG A 143 -27.45 9.47 12.73
N LEU A 144 -27.70 8.85 13.89
CA LEU A 144 -28.62 7.73 14.01
C LEU A 144 -30.02 8.19 13.56
N LYS A 145 -30.61 7.50 12.58
CA LYS A 145 -32.02 7.68 12.21
C LYS A 145 -32.86 7.05 13.32
N GLY A 146 -33.62 7.87 14.06
CA GLY A 146 -34.60 7.42 15.04
C GLY A 146 -34.32 7.92 16.45
N GLY A 147 -34.72 9.16 16.72
CA GLY A 147 -34.74 9.79 18.05
C GLY A 147 -35.38 11.17 17.92
N PRO A 148 -36.22 11.62 18.88
CA PRO A 148 -37.10 12.76 18.68
C PRO A 148 -36.31 14.04 18.45
N GLN A 149 -36.79 14.83 17.50
CA GLN A 149 -36.25 16.12 17.11
C GLN A 149 -36.28 17.08 18.30
N PRO A 150 -35.14 17.61 18.80
CA PRO A 150 -35.19 18.75 19.68
C PRO A 150 -35.46 20.00 18.84
N LEU A 151 -36.30 20.86 19.42
CA LEU A 151 -36.75 22.15 18.91
C LEU A 151 -35.57 23.04 18.49
N ALA A 152 -35.81 23.82 17.44
CA ALA A 152 -34.92 24.87 17.00
C ALA A 152 -34.87 25.97 18.06
N ASP A 153 -33.67 26.37 18.47
CA ASP A 153 -33.42 27.66 19.12
C ASP A 153 -32.05 28.19 18.67
N ASP A 154 -32.14 29.31 17.94
CA ASP A 154 -31.29 30.50 17.90
C ASP A 154 -29.76 30.39 17.78
N PHE A 155 -29.30 30.73 16.57
CA PHE A 155 -27.95 31.18 16.26
C PHE A 155 -27.88 32.71 16.50
N VAL A 156 -27.03 33.17 17.43
CA VAL A 156 -26.59 34.57 17.50
C VAL A 156 -25.05 34.57 17.48
N PRO A 157 -24.40 35.26 16.52
CA PRO A 157 -22.95 35.44 16.56
C PRO A 157 -22.62 36.70 17.38
N VAL A 158 -21.57 36.63 18.19
CA VAL A 158 -20.89 37.84 18.69
C VAL A 158 -19.44 37.76 18.25
N HIS A 159 -18.96 38.90 17.75
CA HIS A 159 -17.65 39.18 17.16
C HIS A 159 -16.44 38.71 17.97
#